data_AF-A0A2P2DIW7-F1
#
_entry.id   AF-A0A2P2DIW7-F1
#
_cell.length_a   1.000
_cell.length_b   1.000
_cell.length_c   1.000
_cell.angle_alpha   90.00
_cell.angle_beta   90.00
_cell.angle_gamma   90.00
#
_symmetry.space_group_name_H-M   'P 1'
#
loop_
_entity.id
_entity.type
_entity.pdbx_description
1 polymer ?
#
loop_
_entity_poly.entity_id
_entity_poly.type
_entity_poly.pdbx_seq_one_letter_code
_entity_poly.pdbx_strand_id
1 'polypeptide(L)'
;MNDLQLVERKKLINSQIHDLTLKNLKYGNEIISEYNTNLFDLEKSLKYRLNSIIFHAKEIEFQINNVNKYLDDQINFHLRSEDIIKYNNETSNFTEILLYLFDDQIFSSASFFDYLAKLFTVIFSKEFSRYDWKKFIKEINNNTISCEEKILKLLNEENGKFIKPLSQHRSQIIHNLMDMSNPRETVNWNQNSGLTKNLNPSVPKFFEEEFIDFKILNENNQLSLIDASNWLLHNTLDSVERILITISE
;
A
#
# COMPACT_ATOMS: atom_id res chain seq x y z
N MET A 1 3.67 13.23 2.35
CA MET A 1 3.59 13.30 3.84
C MET A 1 4.97 13.63 4.39
N ASN A 2 5.10 14.41 5.45
CA ASN A 2 6.40 14.46 6.14
C ASN A 2 6.56 13.22 7.04
N ASP A 3 7.80 12.86 7.37
CA ASP A 3 8.09 11.67 8.18
C ASP A 3 7.44 11.70 9.57
N LEU A 4 7.29 12.89 10.17
CA LEU A 4 6.68 13.06 11.48
C LEU A 4 5.20 12.64 11.46
N GLN A 5 4.44 13.15 10.50
CA GLN A 5 3.04 12.79 10.29
C GLN A 5 2.89 11.28 10.10
N LEU A 6 3.76 10.67 9.29
CA LEU A 6 3.71 9.22 9.06
C LEU A 6 3.96 8.42 10.36
N VAL A 7 4.89 8.86 11.20
CA VAL A 7 5.17 8.23 12.50
C VAL A 7 3.97 8.36 13.44
N GLU A 8 3.34 9.52 13.51
CA GLU A 8 2.16 9.77 14.34
C GLU A 8 0.97 8.91 13.90
N ARG A 9 0.69 8.88 12.61
CA ARG A 9 -0.36 8.04 12.01
C ARG A 9 -0.15 6.56 12.29
N LYS A 10 1.07 6.07 12.08
CA LYS A 10 1.45 4.68 12.42
C LYS A 10 1.22 4.37 13.90
N LYS A 11 1.59 5.29 14.80
CA LYS A 11 1.36 5.11 16.25
C LYS A 11 -0.12 5.04 16.57
N LEU A 12 -0.93 5.93 15.98
CA LEU A 12 -2.38 5.95 16.15
C LEU A 12 -3.02 4.63 15.72
N ILE A 13 -2.76 4.18 14.48
CA ILE A 13 -3.30 2.92 13.95
C ILE A 13 -2.90 1.74 14.83
N ASN A 14 -1.62 1.65 15.22
CA ASN A 14 -1.14 0.57 16.08
C ASN A 14 -1.79 0.57 17.47
N SER A 15 -2.05 1.77 18.04
CA SER A 15 -2.77 1.91 19.30
C SER A 15 -4.19 1.38 19.16
N GLN A 16 -4.91 1.82 18.12
CA GLN A 16 -6.30 1.40 17.89
C GLN A 16 -6.44 -0.11 17.69
N ILE A 17 -5.54 -0.71 16.90
CA ILE A 17 -5.50 -2.17 16.73
C ILE A 17 -5.29 -2.86 18.08
N HIS A 18 -4.35 -2.37 18.88
CA HIS A 18 -4.06 -2.93 20.19
C HIS A 18 -5.25 -2.78 21.15
N ASP A 19 -5.88 -1.62 21.19
CA ASP A 19 -7.05 -1.34 22.03
C ASP A 19 -8.23 -2.25 21.66
N LEU A 20 -8.49 -2.44 20.36
CA LEU A 20 -9.50 -3.38 19.88
C LEU A 20 -9.17 -4.83 20.23
N THR A 21 -7.89 -5.23 20.14
CA THR A 21 -7.43 -6.55 20.60
C THR A 21 -7.71 -6.74 22.08
N LEU A 22 -7.29 -5.80 22.94
CA LEU A 22 -7.50 -5.88 24.39
C LEU A 22 -8.98 -5.92 24.77
N LYS A 23 -9.81 -5.08 24.14
CA LYS A 23 -11.26 -5.05 24.34
C LYS A 23 -11.96 -6.39 24.01
N ASN A 24 -11.34 -7.22 23.18
CA ASN A 24 -11.92 -8.48 22.70
C ASN A 24 -11.24 -9.73 23.28
N LEU A 25 -10.34 -9.58 24.25
CA LEU A 25 -9.81 -10.71 25.01
C LEU A 25 -10.92 -11.41 25.79
N LYS A 26 -10.80 -12.73 25.90
CA LYS A 26 -11.63 -13.56 26.76
C LYS A 26 -10.82 -13.92 28.02
N TYR A 27 -11.49 -14.14 29.16
CA TYR A 27 -10.85 -14.52 30.43
C TYR A 27 -11.38 -15.89 30.92
N GLY A 28 -10.50 -16.85 31.25
CA GLY A 28 -10.85 -18.22 31.70
C GLY A 28 -10.00 -19.37 31.08
N ASN A 29 -10.45 -20.64 31.20
CA ASN A 29 -9.83 -21.95 30.85
C ASN A 29 -9.05 -22.07 29.50
N GLU A 30 -8.36 -23.20 29.25
CA GLU A 30 -7.47 -23.45 28.09
C GLU A 30 -8.00 -23.06 26.69
N ILE A 31 -9.29 -23.24 26.36
CA ILE A 31 -9.86 -22.81 25.06
C ILE A 31 -9.74 -21.28 24.86
N ILE A 32 -9.70 -20.52 25.96
CA ILE A 32 -9.52 -19.07 25.97
C ILE A 32 -8.05 -18.70 25.74
N SER A 33 -7.09 -19.55 26.11
CA SER A 33 -5.66 -19.29 25.85
C SER A 33 -5.35 -19.37 24.36
N GLU A 34 -5.94 -20.32 23.63
CA GLU A 34 -5.80 -20.41 22.17
C GLU A 34 -6.48 -19.22 21.47
N TYR A 35 -7.69 -18.86 21.88
CA TYR A 35 -8.41 -17.69 21.34
C TYR A 35 -7.60 -16.39 21.49
N ASN A 36 -7.08 -16.13 22.71
CA ASN A 36 -6.30 -14.93 22.97
C ASN A 36 -4.98 -14.93 22.20
N THR A 37 -4.32 -16.09 22.06
CA THR A 37 -3.10 -16.24 21.26
C THR A 37 -3.35 -15.88 19.80
N ASN A 38 -4.42 -16.43 19.21
CA ASN A 38 -4.82 -16.12 17.84
C ASN A 38 -5.12 -14.62 17.64
N LEU A 39 -5.68 -13.95 18.65
CA LEU A 39 -5.96 -12.52 18.58
C LEU A 39 -4.68 -11.67 18.61
N PHE A 40 -3.72 -12.02 19.47
CA PHE A 40 -2.42 -11.35 19.50
C PHE A 40 -1.59 -11.61 18.23
N ASP A 41 -1.67 -12.80 17.65
CA ASP A 41 -0.99 -13.09 16.39
C ASP A 41 -1.62 -12.36 15.21
N LEU A 42 -2.93 -12.12 15.26
CA LEU A 42 -3.63 -11.24 14.33
C LEU A 42 -3.17 -9.79 14.47
N GLU A 43 -3.05 -9.27 15.70
CA GLU A 43 -2.47 -7.94 15.96
C GLU A 43 -1.06 -7.81 15.39
N LYS A 44 -0.18 -8.78 15.66
CA LYS A 44 1.19 -8.79 15.11
C LYS A 44 1.18 -8.81 13.59
N SER A 45 0.30 -9.60 12.98
CA SER A 45 0.17 -9.68 11.52
C SER A 45 -0.24 -8.34 10.92
N LEU A 46 -1.20 -7.63 11.54
CA LEU A 46 -1.58 -6.28 11.12
C LEU A 46 -0.41 -5.31 11.24
N LYS A 47 0.27 -5.27 12.41
CA LYS A 47 1.44 -4.40 12.63
C LYS A 47 2.55 -4.66 11.61
N TYR A 48 2.81 -5.92 11.30
CA TYR A 48 3.77 -6.32 10.28
C TYR A 48 3.38 -5.80 8.89
N ARG A 49 2.13 -5.98 8.47
CA ARG A 49 1.64 -5.51 7.16
C ARG A 49 1.68 -3.99 7.06
N LEU A 50 1.31 -3.25 8.11
CA LEU A 50 1.45 -1.80 8.15
C LEU A 50 2.92 -1.36 7.97
N ASN A 51 3.85 -2.02 8.67
CA ASN A 51 5.28 -1.74 8.52
C ASN A 51 5.78 -2.03 7.11
N SER A 52 5.33 -3.12 6.50
CA SER A 52 5.71 -3.49 5.14
C SER A 52 5.21 -2.47 4.11
N ILE A 53 3.96 -2.01 4.19
CA ILE A 53 3.42 -0.96 3.31
C ILE A 53 4.28 0.31 3.37
N ILE A 54 4.63 0.73 4.58
CA ILE A 54 5.48 1.91 4.81
C ILE A 54 6.90 1.69 4.29
N PHE A 55 7.46 0.50 4.55
CA PHE A 55 8.80 0.13 4.11
C PHE A 55 8.91 0.18 2.59
N HIS A 56 8.00 -0.48 1.86
CA HIS A 56 8.06 -0.51 0.39
C HIS A 56 7.91 0.88 -0.23
N ALA A 57 7.04 1.74 0.31
CA ALA A 57 6.91 3.12 -0.16
C ALA A 57 8.22 3.91 0.01
N LYS A 58 8.87 3.78 1.18
CA LYS A 58 10.16 4.42 1.45
C LYS A 58 11.30 3.85 0.61
N GLU A 59 11.27 2.54 0.36
CA GLU A 59 12.29 1.87 -0.43
C GLU A 59 12.22 2.33 -1.90
N ILE A 60 11.02 2.48 -2.47
CA ILE A 60 10.83 3.02 -3.82
C ILE A 60 11.45 4.43 -3.92
N GLU A 61 11.11 5.31 -2.97
CA GLU A 61 11.66 6.68 -2.92
C GLU A 61 13.18 6.67 -2.78
N PHE A 62 13.71 5.85 -1.88
CA PHE A 62 15.16 5.70 -1.65
C PHE A 62 15.89 5.22 -2.90
N GLN A 63 15.38 4.17 -3.56
CA GLN A 63 15.98 3.60 -4.75
C GLN A 63 15.99 4.60 -5.92
N ILE A 64 14.89 5.34 -6.14
CA ILE A 64 14.84 6.37 -7.19
C ILE A 64 15.82 7.51 -6.88
N ASN A 65 15.89 7.98 -5.64
CA ASN A 65 16.84 9.03 -5.25
C ASN A 65 18.31 8.57 -5.43
N ASN A 66 18.62 7.31 -5.11
CA ASN A 66 19.97 6.77 -5.33
C ASN A 66 20.32 6.66 -6.80
N VAL A 67 19.38 6.20 -7.63
CA VAL A 67 19.57 6.13 -9.08
C VAL A 67 19.79 7.53 -9.64
N ASN A 68 18.93 8.50 -9.30
CA ASN A 68 19.09 9.89 -9.77
C ASN A 68 20.44 10.49 -9.36
N LYS A 69 20.89 10.23 -8.13
CA LYS A 69 22.23 10.64 -7.69
C LYS A 69 23.34 10.00 -8.54
N TYR A 70 23.24 8.70 -8.80
CA TYR A 70 24.19 8.00 -9.68
C TYR A 70 24.16 8.55 -11.11
N LEU A 71 22.98 8.90 -11.63
CA LEU A 71 22.80 9.48 -12.96
C LEU A 71 23.51 10.84 -13.07
N ASP A 72 23.32 11.70 -12.07
CA ASP A 72 23.99 13.01 -12.02
C ASP A 72 25.52 12.86 -11.94
N ASP A 73 26.03 11.89 -11.17
CA ASP A 73 27.47 11.60 -11.09
C ASP A 73 28.03 11.12 -12.45
N GLN A 74 27.28 10.31 -13.20
CA GLN A 74 27.67 9.78 -14.50
C GLN A 74 27.69 10.85 -15.61
N ILE A 75 26.74 11.79 -15.64
CA ILE A 75 26.71 12.85 -16.67
C ILE A 75 27.94 13.76 -16.57
N ASN A 76 28.48 13.95 -15.37
CA ASN A 76 29.71 14.71 -15.16
C ASN A 76 30.95 14.03 -15.76
N PHE A 77 30.89 12.73 -16.07
CA PHE A 77 31.93 12.00 -16.80
C PHE A 77 31.50 11.81 -18.27
N HIS A 78 32.26 12.34 -19.23
CA HIS A 78 31.93 12.25 -20.66
C HIS A 78 31.79 10.79 -21.13
N LEU A 79 30.54 10.31 -21.26
CA LEU A 79 30.22 8.92 -21.60
C LEU A 79 30.61 8.59 -23.04
N ARG A 80 31.33 7.47 -23.23
CA ARG A 80 31.58 6.85 -24.54
C ARG A 80 30.35 6.05 -24.98
N SER A 81 30.24 5.72 -26.26
CA SER A 81 29.10 4.98 -26.82
C SER A 81 28.84 3.61 -26.18
N GLU A 82 29.88 2.95 -25.65
CA GLU A 82 29.77 1.68 -24.92
C GLU A 82 29.10 1.85 -23.56
N ASP A 83 29.24 3.01 -22.93
CA ASP A 83 28.61 3.33 -21.65
C ASP A 83 27.10 3.49 -21.80
N ILE A 84 26.60 3.91 -22.98
CA ILE A 84 25.17 4.11 -23.28
C ILE A 84 24.39 2.78 -23.30
N ILE A 85 24.97 1.69 -23.83
CA ILE A 85 24.29 0.38 -23.88
C ILE A 85 24.23 -0.24 -22.48
N LYS A 86 25.33 -0.19 -21.73
CA LYS A 86 25.38 -0.65 -20.33
C LYS A 86 24.38 0.14 -19.47
N TYR A 87 24.32 1.44 -19.68
CA TYR A 87 23.38 2.35 -19.05
C TYR A 87 21.91 1.96 -19.28
N ASN A 88 21.51 1.71 -20.53
CA ASN A 88 20.12 1.34 -20.84
C ASN A 88 19.71 0.03 -20.15
N ASN A 89 20.62 -0.96 -20.11
CA ASN A 89 20.38 -2.21 -19.41
C ASN A 89 20.26 -2.01 -17.89
N GLU A 90 21.09 -1.16 -17.29
CA GLU A 90 21.02 -0.83 -15.85
C GLU A 90 19.69 -0.15 -15.51
N THR A 91 19.27 0.87 -16.28
CA THR A 91 17.98 1.56 -16.05
C THR A 91 16.75 0.67 -16.21
N SER A 92 16.77 -0.29 -17.15
CA SER A 92 15.70 -1.28 -17.30
C SER A 92 15.59 -2.16 -16.07
N ASN A 93 16.72 -2.68 -15.57
CA ASN A 93 16.75 -3.51 -14.35
C ASN A 93 16.27 -2.73 -13.12
N PHE A 94 16.64 -1.45 -13.00
CA PHE A 94 16.15 -0.60 -11.91
C PHE A 94 14.64 -0.39 -11.96
N THR A 95 14.09 -0.15 -13.16
CA THR A 95 12.64 0.02 -13.34
C THR A 95 11.89 -1.25 -12.94
N GLU A 96 12.41 -2.43 -13.30
CA GLU A 96 11.83 -3.71 -12.91
C GLU A 96 11.82 -3.91 -11.38
N ILE A 97 12.93 -3.60 -10.71
CA ILE A 97 13.02 -3.65 -9.23
C ILE A 97 11.99 -2.72 -8.58
N LEU A 98 11.82 -1.50 -9.11
CA LEU A 98 10.86 -0.54 -8.59
C LEU A 98 9.42 -1.02 -8.77
N LEU A 99 9.11 -1.67 -9.89
CA LEU A 99 7.80 -2.28 -10.11
C LEU A 99 7.52 -3.43 -9.15
N TYR A 100 8.51 -4.30 -8.91
CA TYR A 100 8.38 -5.36 -7.90
C TYR A 100 8.11 -4.81 -6.50
N LEU A 101 8.81 -3.75 -6.10
CA LEU A 101 8.58 -3.08 -4.82
C LEU A 101 7.17 -2.48 -4.74
N PHE A 102 6.68 -1.91 -5.84
CA PHE A 102 5.34 -1.34 -5.91
C PHE A 102 4.24 -2.42 -5.84
N ASP A 103 4.42 -3.53 -6.56
CA ASP A 103 3.55 -4.69 -6.46
C ASP A 103 3.51 -5.22 -5.02
N ASP A 104 4.67 -5.38 -4.37
CA ASP A 104 4.74 -5.81 -2.96
C ASP A 104 4.02 -4.84 -2.01
N GLN A 105 4.06 -3.53 -2.29
CA GLN A 105 3.28 -2.53 -1.56
C GLN A 105 1.77 -2.75 -1.74
N ILE A 106 1.31 -3.03 -2.97
CA ILE A 106 -0.10 -3.34 -3.29
C ILE A 106 -0.54 -4.61 -2.57
N PHE A 107 0.25 -5.68 -2.65
CA PHE A 107 -0.01 -6.94 -1.95
C PHE A 107 -0.13 -6.74 -0.45
N SER A 108 0.78 -5.96 0.14
CA SER A 108 0.79 -5.69 1.57
C SER A 108 -0.40 -4.84 2.01
N SER A 109 -0.79 -3.85 1.19
CA SER A 109 -1.96 -3.00 1.42
C SER A 109 -3.26 -3.80 1.39
N ALA A 110 -3.47 -4.60 0.35
CA ALA A 110 -4.64 -5.46 0.23
C ALA A 110 -4.70 -6.52 1.35
N SER A 111 -3.55 -7.12 1.67
CA SER A 111 -3.45 -8.10 2.75
C SER A 111 -3.78 -7.47 4.10
N PHE A 112 -3.39 -6.22 4.35
CA PHE A 112 -3.75 -5.53 5.58
C PHE A 112 -5.27 -5.48 5.79
N PHE A 113 -6.05 -5.16 4.74
CA PHE A 113 -7.51 -5.23 4.79
C PHE A 113 -8.03 -6.65 5.01
N ASP A 114 -7.43 -7.66 4.39
CA ASP A 114 -7.81 -9.07 4.66
C ASP A 114 -7.58 -9.47 6.12
N TYR A 115 -6.53 -8.96 6.78
CA TYR A 115 -6.34 -9.16 8.21
C TYR A 115 -7.29 -8.31 9.07
N LEU A 116 -7.64 -7.10 8.64
CA LEU A 116 -8.68 -6.30 9.31
C LEU A 116 -10.04 -7.02 9.25
N ALA A 117 -10.39 -7.62 8.11
CA ALA A 117 -11.61 -8.42 7.96
C ALA A 117 -11.69 -9.55 8.97
N LYS A 118 -10.58 -10.25 9.22
CA LYS A 118 -10.49 -11.28 10.28
C LYS A 118 -10.71 -10.67 11.65
N LEU A 119 -10.07 -9.54 11.95
CA LEU A 119 -10.21 -8.86 13.25
C LEU A 119 -11.65 -8.45 13.47
N PHE A 120 -12.28 -7.81 12.48
CA PHE A 120 -13.65 -7.35 12.57
C PHE A 120 -14.64 -8.51 12.64
N THR A 121 -14.35 -9.64 12.00
CA THR A 121 -15.17 -10.84 12.21
C THR A 121 -15.10 -11.31 13.66
N VAL A 122 -13.90 -11.35 14.26
CA VAL A 122 -13.77 -11.65 15.69
C VAL A 122 -14.54 -10.65 16.55
N ILE A 123 -14.49 -9.35 16.23
CA ILE A 123 -15.20 -8.31 16.98
C ILE A 123 -16.72 -8.50 16.91
N PHE A 124 -17.26 -8.68 15.71
CA PHE A 124 -18.71 -8.65 15.45
C PHE A 124 -19.40 -10.01 15.59
N SER A 125 -18.74 -11.12 15.29
CA SER A 125 -19.32 -12.47 15.39
C SER A 125 -18.70 -13.32 16.51
N LYS A 126 -17.63 -12.86 17.17
CA LYS A 126 -16.89 -13.61 18.22
C LYS A 126 -16.29 -14.94 17.75
N GLU A 127 -16.12 -15.10 16.44
CA GLU A 127 -15.55 -16.28 15.79
C GLU A 127 -14.28 -15.93 15.01
N PHE A 128 -13.32 -16.86 15.04
CA PHE A 128 -12.16 -16.81 14.14
C PHE A 128 -12.54 -17.44 12.80
N SER A 129 -13.01 -16.63 11.88
CA SER A 129 -13.22 -17.05 10.50
C SER A 129 -12.03 -16.63 9.62
N ARG A 130 -11.81 -17.39 8.54
CA ARG A 130 -10.82 -17.04 7.51
C ARG A 130 -11.43 -16.14 6.43
N TYR A 131 -12.17 -15.11 6.82
CA TYR A 131 -12.72 -14.18 5.83
C TYR A 131 -11.63 -13.27 5.30
N ASP A 132 -11.52 -13.20 3.97
CA ASP A 132 -10.88 -12.08 3.29
C ASP A 132 -11.85 -10.88 3.29
N TRP A 133 -11.37 -9.71 2.87
CA TRP A 133 -12.19 -8.49 2.89
C TRP A 133 -13.48 -8.65 2.08
N LYS A 134 -13.38 -9.24 0.89
CA LYS A 134 -14.53 -9.45 -0.01
C LYS A 134 -15.61 -10.31 0.63
N LYS A 135 -15.23 -11.41 1.29
CA LYS A 135 -16.17 -12.29 1.98
C LYS A 135 -16.76 -11.60 3.21
N PHE A 136 -15.95 -10.90 4.00
CA PHE A 136 -16.44 -10.14 5.15
C PHE A 136 -17.51 -9.12 4.76
N ILE A 137 -17.27 -8.31 3.72
CA ILE A 137 -18.26 -7.35 3.21
C ILE A 137 -19.53 -8.04 2.68
N LYS A 138 -19.41 -9.23 2.08
CA LYS A 138 -20.58 -10.00 1.67
C LYS A 138 -21.41 -10.44 2.87
N GLU A 139 -20.78 -11.02 3.89
CA GLU A 139 -21.47 -11.55 5.06
C GLU A 139 -22.11 -10.46 5.92
N ILE A 140 -21.49 -9.28 6.03
CA ILE A 140 -22.05 -8.15 6.77
C ILE A 140 -23.28 -7.56 6.05
N ASN A 141 -23.25 -7.47 4.71
CA ASN A 141 -24.39 -7.00 3.91
C ASN A 141 -25.56 -8.00 3.88
N ASN A 142 -25.27 -9.29 4.05
CA ASN A 142 -26.28 -10.34 4.16
C ASN A 142 -26.85 -10.47 5.60
N ASN A 143 -26.43 -9.62 6.53
CA ASN A 143 -26.75 -9.69 7.96
C ASN A 143 -26.32 -11.02 8.65
N THR A 144 -25.38 -11.78 8.06
CA THR A 144 -24.76 -12.94 8.74
C THR A 144 -23.87 -12.45 9.89
N ILE A 145 -23.16 -11.34 9.66
CA ILE A 145 -22.39 -10.62 10.69
C ILE A 145 -23.14 -9.33 11.00
N SER A 146 -23.55 -9.15 12.25
CA SER A 146 -24.26 -7.93 12.67
C SER A 146 -23.27 -6.84 13.08
N CYS A 147 -23.48 -5.62 12.60
CA CYS A 147 -22.78 -4.42 13.08
C CYS A 147 -23.73 -3.21 13.04
N GLU A 148 -23.32 -2.10 13.64
CA GLU A 148 -24.09 -0.86 13.61
C GLU A 148 -24.20 -0.28 12.20
N GLU A 149 -25.32 0.35 11.88
CA GLU A 149 -25.58 0.92 10.54
C GLU A 149 -24.51 1.95 10.12
N LYS A 150 -24.03 2.78 11.07
CA LYS A 150 -22.94 3.74 10.83
C LYS A 150 -21.66 3.03 10.36
N ILE A 151 -21.30 1.93 11.01
CA ILE A 151 -20.13 1.12 10.67
C ILE A 151 -20.34 0.44 9.31
N LEU A 152 -21.50 -0.17 9.09
CA LEU A 152 -21.84 -0.81 7.82
C LEU A 152 -21.72 0.15 6.63
N LYS A 153 -22.28 1.36 6.79
CA LYS A 153 -22.22 2.41 5.77
C LYS A 153 -20.78 2.78 5.44
N LEU A 154 -19.97 3.07 6.45
CA LEU A 154 -18.55 3.40 6.26
C LEU A 154 -17.79 2.27 5.57
N LEU A 155 -17.96 1.02 6.03
CA LEU A 155 -17.28 -0.13 5.45
C LEU A 155 -17.62 -0.31 3.96
N ASN A 156 -18.88 -0.11 3.59
CA ASN A 156 -19.32 -0.17 2.19
C ASN A 156 -18.77 1.00 1.36
N GLU A 157 -18.70 2.21 1.92
CA GLU A 157 -18.11 3.39 1.28
C GLU A 157 -16.62 3.17 0.99
N GLU A 158 -15.83 2.79 2.00
CA GLU A 158 -14.39 2.50 1.84
C GLU A 158 -14.14 1.32 0.89
N ASN A 159 -15.00 0.30 0.97
CA ASN A 159 -14.92 -0.84 0.06
C ASN A 159 -15.15 -0.43 -1.39
N GLY A 160 -16.21 0.34 -1.68
CA GLY A 160 -16.53 0.78 -3.04
C GLY A 160 -15.49 1.74 -3.60
N LYS A 161 -14.99 2.66 -2.76
CA LYS A 161 -14.06 3.72 -3.18
C LYS A 161 -12.64 3.21 -3.42
N PHE A 162 -12.11 2.36 -2.54
CA PHE A 162 -10.68 2.07 -2.53
C PHE A 162 -10.35 0.58 -2.37
N ILE A 163 -10.93 -0.12 -1.41
CA ILE A 163 -10.46 -1.47 -1.03
C ILE A 163 -10.82 -2.52 -2.10
N LYS A 164 -11.98 -2.39 -2.75
CA LYS A 164 -12.37 -3.28 -3.84
C LYS A 164 -11.47 -3.07 -5.08
N PRO A 165 -11.26 -1.84 -5.61
CA PRO A 165 -10.25 -1.60 -6.65
C PRO A 165 -8.88 -2.17 -6.30
N LEU A 166 -8.40 -1.95 -5.07
CA LEU A 166 -7.13 -2.49 -4.59
C LEU A 166 -7.08 -4.02 -4.64
N SER A 167 -8.14 -4.69 -4.24
CA SER A 167 -8.24 -6.15 -4.28
C SER A 167 -8.28 -6.69 -5.72
N GLN A 168 -8.96 -5.97 -6.62
CA GLN A 168 -9.04 -6.31 -8.04
C GLN A 168 -7.68 -6.15 -8.72
N HIS A 169 -6.99 -5.04 -8.47
CA HIS A 169 -5.66 -4.78 -8.99
C HIS A 169 -4.63 -5.81 -8.49
N ARG A 170 -4.63 -6.15 -7.19
CA ARG A 170 -3.81 -7.26 -6.67
C ARG A 170 -4.08 -8.56 -7.44
N SER A 171 -5.35 -8.88 -7.70
CA SER A 171 -5.70 -10.09 -8.44
C SER A 171 -5.17 -10.07 -9.88
N GLN A 172 -5.17 -8.90 -10.53
CA GLN A 172 -4.60 -8.74 -11.87
C GLN A 172 -3.10 -8.95 -11.88
N ILE A 173 -2.34 -8.41 -10.91
CA ILE A 173 -0.89 -8.62 -10.80
C ILE A 173 -0.53 -10.10 -10.67
N ILE A 174 -1.32 -10.88 -9.92
CA ILE A 174 -1.09 -12.34 -9.79
C ILE A 174 -1.27 -13.07 -11.13
N HIS A 175 -2.24 -12.64 -11.94
CA HIS A 175 -2.68 -13.36 -13.13
C HIS A 175 -2.05 -12.86 -14.43
N ASN A 176 -1.61 -11.61 -14.47
CA ASN A 176 -0.97 -11.00 -15.62
C ASN A 176 0.54 -10.94 -15.37
N LEU A 177 1.34 -11.39 -16.34
CA LEU A 177 2.79 -11.27 -16.33
C LEU A 177 3.17 -9.78 -16.43
N MET A 178 3.34 -9.14 -15.27
CA MET A 178 3.94 -7.82 -15.01
C MET A 178 3.34 -6.65 -15.82
N ASP A 179 2.73 -5.70 -15.11
CA ASP A 179 2.33 -4.42 -15.71
C ASP A 179 3.60 -3.59 -16.00
N MET A 180 4.06 -3.65 -17.24
CA MET A 180 5.27 -2.96 -17.67
C MET A 180 5.05 -1.45 -17.63
N SER A 181 5.69 -0.75 -16.69
CA SER A 181 5.83 0.71 -16.79
C SER A 181 6.93 1.05 -17.78
N ASN A 182 6.71 2.07 -18.62
CA ASN A 182 7.79 2.61 -19.44
C ASN A 182 8.65 3.54 -18.57
N PRO A 183 9.98 3.35 -18.51
CA PRO A 183 10.84 4.34 -17.87
C PRO A 183 10.68 5.69 -18.57
N ARG A 184 10.29 6.74 -17.83
CA ARG A 184 10.37 8.11 -18.34
C ARG A 184 11.67 8.71 -17.84
N GLU A 185 12.62 8.82 -18.75
CA GLU A 185 13.83 9.60 -18.50
C GLU A 185 13.56 11.05 -18.87
N THR A 186 13.81 11.96 -17.94
CA THR A 186 13.79 13.40 -18.22
C THR A 186 15.22 13.93 -18.18
N VAL A 187 15.61 14.62 -19.25
CA VAL A 187 16.91 15.31 -19.33
C VAL A 187 16.62 16.79 -19.22
N ASN A 188 17.03 17.39 -18.12
CA ASN A 188 16.85 18.81 -17.87
C ASN A 188 18.21 19.50 -17.94
N TRP A 189 18.26 20.65 -18.60
CA TRP A 189 19.44 21.52 -18.55
C TRP A 189 19.22 22.61 -17.51
N ASN A 190 20.12 22.67 -16.52
CA ASN A 190 20.14 23.69 -15.49
C ASN A 190 21.40 24.56 -15.68
N GLN A 191 21.21 25.87 -15.76
CA GLN A 191 22.32 26.82 -15.95
C GLN A 191 23.40 26.73 -14.86
N ASN A 192 23.05 26.29 -13.64
CA ASN A 192 23.96 26.22 -12.50
C ASN A 192 24.61 24.85 -12.30
N SER A 193 23.98 23.76 -12.77
CA SER A 193 24.45 22.38 -12.53
C SER A 193 24.70 21.58 -13.81
N GLY A 194 24.54 22.19 -14.98
CA GLY A 194 24.71 21.51 -16.26
C GLY A 194 23.51 20.62 -16.61
N LEU A 195 23.77 19.54 -17.34
CA LEU A 195 22.75 18.58 -17.75
C LEU A 195 22.46 17.64 -16.57
N THR A 196 21.20 17.55 -16.14
CA THR A 196 20.73 16.62 -15.09
C THR A 196 19.80 15.59 -15.72
N LYS A 197 19.91 14.34 -15.31
CA LYS A 197 19.05 13.25 -15.80
C LYS A 197 18.32 12.61 -14.65
N ASN A 198 17.00 12.60 -14.73
CA ASN A 198 16.14 11.98 -13.73
C ASN A 198 15.41 10.79 -14.34
N LEU A 199 15.49 9.66 -13.66
CA LEU A 199 14.64 8.50 -13.87
C LEU A 199 13.38 8.65 -13.03
N ASN A 200 12.24 8.83 -13.70
CA ASN A 200 10.93 8.86 -13.08
C ASN A 200 10.05 7.83 -13.79
N PRO A 201 10.03 6.56 -13.34
CA PRO A 201 9.21 5.53 -13.99
C PRO A 201 7.74 5.99 -14.06
N SER A 202 7.07 5.72 -15.18
CA SER A 202 5.64 6.01 -15.29
C SER A 202 4.85 5.14 -14.34
N VAL A 203 3.63 5.56 -14.03
CA VAL A 203 2.70 4.70 -13.31
C VAL A 203 2.34 3.48 -14.18
N PRO A 204 2.19 2.28 -13.59
CA PRO A 204 1.72 1.11 -14.32
C PRO A 204 0.29 1.32 -14.84
N LYS A 205 0.00 0.83 -16.05
CA LYS A 205 -1.24 1.16 -16.76
C LYS A 205 -2.47 0.56 -16.07
N PHE A 206 -2.39 -0.68 -15.62
CA PHE A 206 -3.49 -1.33 -14.90
C PHE A 206 -3.77 -0.67 -13.56
N PHE A 207 -2.75 -0.09 -12.92
CA PHE A 207 -2.97 0.70 -11.70
C PHE A 207 -3.80 1.95 -12.02
N GLU A 208 -3.45 2.70 -13.07
CA GLU A 208 -4.25 3.85 -13.50
C GLU A 208 -5.68 3.46 -13.87
N GLU A 209 -5.89 2.33 -14.53
CA GLU A 209 -7.22 1.89 -14.96
C GLU A 209 -8.13 1.47 -13.80
N GLU A 210 -7.58 0.83 -12.76
CA GLU A 210 -8.36 0.39 -11.59
C GLU A 210 -8.71 1.53 -10.63
N PHE A 211 -7.83 2.54 -10.49
CA PHE A 211 -8.01 3.65 -9.56
C PHE A 211 -8.41 4.95 -10.29
N ILE A 212 -9.72 5.12 -10.56
CA ILE A 212 -10.26 6.28 -11.30
C ILE A 212 -9.84 7.63 -10.69
N ASP A 213 -9.91 7.77 -9.37
CA ASP A 213 -9.49 9.01 -8.68
C ASP A 213 -8.01 9.31 -8.95
N PHE A 214 -7.16 8.28 -8.97
CA PHE A 214 -5.75 8.43 -9.31
C PHE A 214 -5.55 8.78 -10.79
N LYS A 215 -6.29 8.12 -11.69
CA LYS A 215 -6.24 8.39 -13.13
C LYS A 215 -6.52 9.87 -13.44
N ILE A 216 -7.57 10.43 -12.86
CA ILE A 216 -7.92 11.85 -13.02
C ILE A 216 -6.78 12.75 -12.52
N LEU A 217 -6.16 12.41 -11.39
CA LEU A 217 -4.99 13.15 -10.90
C LEU A 217 -3.80 13.04 -11.86
N ASN A 218 -3.56 11.86 -12.42
CA ASN A 218 -2.45 11.60 -13.34
C ASN A 218 -2.59 12.33 -14.68
N GLU A 219 -3.78 12.31 -15.28
CA GLU A 219 -4.07 13.01 -16.54
C GLU A 219 -3.76 14.51 -16.45
N ASN A 220 -3.88 15.10 -15.26
CA ASN A 220 -3.64 16.51 -15.02
C ASN A 220 -2.19 16.86 -14.63
N ASN A 221 -1.41 15.90 -14.09
CA ASN A 221 -0.14 16.21 -13.43
C ASN A 221 1.06 15.38 -13.93
N GLN A 222 0.85 14.39 -14.81
CA GLN A 222 1.89 13.46 -15.27
C GLN A 222 2.66 12.80 -14.11
N LEU A 223 1.91 12.12 -13.25
CA LEU A 223 2.44 11.49 -12.04
C LEU A 223 3.44 10.36 -12.35
N SER A 224 4.35 10.16 -11.40
CA SER A 224 5.39 9.14 -11.41
C SER A 224 5.04 7.95 -10.52
N LEU A 225 5.85 6.89 -10.57
CA LEU A 225 5.73 5.74 -9.68
C LEU A 225 5.84 6.12 -8.18
N ILE A 226 6.65 7.13 -7.83
CA ILE A 226 6.72 7.65 -6.44
C ILE A 226 5.38 8.24 -6.04
N ASP A 227 4.74 9.00 -6.93
CA ASP A 227 3.46 9.61 -6.65
C ASP A 227 2.37 8.55 -6.47
N ALA A 228 2.37 7.51 -7.30
CA ALA A 228 1.47 6.35 -7.15
C ALA A 228 1.70 5.61 -5.84
N SER A 229 2.97 5.35 -5.48
CA SER A 229 3.34 4.71 -4.21
C SER A 229 2.88 5.51 -3.00
N ASN A 230 3.12 6.83 -3.01
CA ASN A 230 2.68 7.73 -1.95
C ASN A 230 1.15 7.82 -1.88
N TRP A 231 0.48 7.93 -3.03
CA TRP A 231 -0.97 7.95 -3.09
C TRP A 231 -1.57 6.66 -2.51
N LEU A 232 -1.01 5.49 -2.83
CA LEU A 232 -1.44 4.21 -2.31
C LEU A 232 -1.25 4.12 -0.79
N LEU A 233 -0.07 4.53 -0.29
CA LEU A 233 0.20 4.61 1.14
C LEU A 233 -0.83 5.50 1.84
N HIS A 234 -1.06 6.70 1.31
CA HIS A 234 -1.99 7.66 1.86
C HIS A 234 -3.42 7.13 1.93
N ASN A 235 -3.95 6.62 0.82
CA ASN A 235 -5.31 6.08 0.79
C ASN A 235 -5.47 4.86 1.69
N THR A 236 -4.43 4.03 1.81
CA THR A 236 -4.44 2.90 2.75
C THR A 236 -4.53 3.38 4.19
N LEU A 237 -3.64 4.28 4.62
CA LEU A 237 -3.66 4.80 5.99
C LEU A 237 -4.95 5.56 6.29
N ASP A 238 -5.43 6.39 5.36
CA ASP A 238 -6.66 7.17 5.53
C ASP A 238 -7.88 6.26 5.71
N SER A 239 -8.01 5.23 4.88
CA SER A 239 -9.12 4.27 4.97
C SER A 239 -9.07 3.50 6.28
N VAL A 240 -7.89 3.03 6.68
CA VAL A 240 -7.67 2.29 7.92
C VAL A 240 -8.00 3.13 9.15
N GLU A 241 -7.51 4.36 9.21
CA GLU A 241 -7.80 5.27 10.33
C GLU A 241 -9.29 5.57 10.44
N ARG A 242 -9.96 5.91 9.33
CA ARG A 242 -11.41 6.16 9.35
C ARG A 242 -12.19 4.97 9.89
N ILE A 243 -11.85 3.76 9.42
CA ILE A 243 -12.49 2.52 9.87
C ILE A 243 -12.21 2.26 11.35
N LEU A 244 -10.95 2.29 11.78
CA LEU A 244 -10.56 1.96 13.15
C LEU A 244 -11.07 2.98 14.18
N ILE A 245 -11.08 4.28 13.85
CA ILE A 245 -11.70 5.32 14.67
C ILE A 245 -13.18 5.00 14.86
N THR A 246 -13.90 4.77 13.76
CA THR A 246 -15.36 4.55 13.78
C THR A 246 -15.76 3.28 14.52
N ILE A 247 -14.95 2.23 14.48
CA ILE A 247 -15.20 0.98 15.23
C ILE A 247 -14.82 1.11 16.71
N SER A 248 -13.94 2.06 17.06
CA SER A 248 -13.46 2.26 18.43
C SER A 248 -14.34 3.19 19.26
N GLU A 249 -15.11 4.07 18.61
CA GLU A 249 -16.18 4.92 19.17
C GLU A 249 -17.37 4.08 19.65
#